data_AF-A0A3S0LFE7-F1
#
_entry.id   AF-A0A3S0LFE7-F1
#
_cell.length_a   1.000
_cell.length_b   1.000
_cell.length_c   1.000
_cell.angle_alpha   90.00
_cell.angle_beta   90.00
_cell.angle_gamma   90.00
#
_symmetry.space_group_name_H-M   'P 1'
#
loop_
_entity.id
_entity.type
_entity.pdbx_description
1 polymer ?
#
loop_
_entity_poly.entity_id
_entity_poly.type
_entity_poly.pdbx_seq_one_letter_code
_entity_poly.pdbx_strand_id
1 'polypeptide(L)'
;MTTTTPTKKIVEQTWTTKQIQEAAAAMAANMCFSAKSVLQEHGDMALLNKYENTVRQGKIEHYKALGVKTPIELVTAMAETETNVFGSKIEIFGDDKQAELHYLSCAMWNQMEKKMGCMTPEQQEKAGASFQNCVMETAKAFGFKGEVKFGEKEATITFIK
;
A
#
# COMPACT_ATOMS: atom_id res chain seq x y z
N MET A 1 -10.94 -49.99 -18.41
CA MET A 1 -10.06 -48.98 -17.80
C MET A 1 -9.62 -48.03 -18.89
N THR A 2 -9.99 -46.75 -18.82
CA THR A 2 -9.50 -45.73 -19.76
C THR A 2 -8.15 -45.24 -19.27
N THR A 3 -7.08 -45.66 -19.95
CA THR A 3 -5.72 -45.21 -19.68
C THR A 3 -5.59 -43.76 -20.16
N THR A 4 -5.50 -42.80 -19.23
CA THR A 4 -5.24 -41.40 -19.58
C THR A 4 -3.74 -41.25 -19.84
N THR A 5 -3.36 -41.10 -21.10
CA THR A 5 -1.97 -40.84 -21.49
C THR A 5 -1.54 -39.46 -20.99
N PRO A 6 -0.40 -39.32 -20.27
CA PRO A 6 0.08 -38.02 -19.82
C PRO A 6 0.47 -37.12 -21.00
N THR A 7 -0.10 -35.92 -21.07
CA THR A 7 0.23 -34.94 -22.11
C THR A 7 1.35 -34.01 -21.65
N LYS A 8 2.45 -33.93 -22.41
CA LYS A 8 3.53 -32.96 -22.17
C LYS A 8 3.33 -31.73 -23.05
N LYS A 9 3.26 -30.54 -22.45
CA LYS A 9 3.17 -29.24 -23.14
C LYS A 9 4.18 -28.26 -22.54
N ILE A 10 4.92 -27.56 -23.40
CA ILE A 10 5.73 -26.40 -23.01
C ILE A 10 4.82 -25.18 -23.05
N VAL A 11 4.81 -24.40 -21.97
CA VAL A 11 4.08 -23.14 -21.89
C VAL A 11 5.06 -22.01 -22.18
N GLU A 12 4.86 -21.31 -23.28
CA GLU A 12 5.64 -20.13 -23.65
C GLU A 12 5.01 -18.86 -23.03
N GLN A 13 5.83 -17.85 -22.76
CA GLN A 13 5.35 -16.57 -22.25
C GLN A 13 4.59 -15.83 -23.35
N THR A 14 3.29 -15.64 -23.16
CA THR A 14 2.41 -14.93 -24.11
C THR A 14 1.92 -13.58 -23.58
N TRP A 15 2.23 -13.25 -22.33
CA TRP A 15 1.77 -12.02 -21.69
C TRP A 15 2.64 -10.82 -22.05
N THR A 16 2.00 -9.67 -22.26
CA THR A 16 2.68 -8.39 -22.45
C THR A 16 3.33 -7.91 -21.15
N THR A 17 4.31 -7.00 -21.23
CA THR A 17 4.95 -6.39 -20.05
C THR A 17 3.93 -5.77 -19.10
N LYS A 18 2.91 -5.08 -19.62
CA LYS A 18 1.84 -4.49 -18.82
C LYS A 18 1.07 -5.55 -18.04
N GLN A 19 0.66 -6.64 -18.68
CA GLN A 19 -0.05 -7.74 -18.01
C GLN A 19 0.82 -8.40 -16.93
N ILE A 20 2.12 -8.55 -17.18
CA ILE A 20 3.08 -9.08 -16.20
C ILE A 20 3.19 -8.14 -15.00
N GLN A 21 3.33 -6.83 -15.23
CA GLN A 21 3.41 -5.83 -14.17
C GLN A 21 2.13 -5.81 -13.32
N GLU A 22 0.96 -5.77 -13.96
CA GLU A 22 -0.34 -5.80 -13.25
C GLU A 22 -0.50 -7.08 -12.42
N ALA A 23 -0.15 -8.24 -12.98
CA ALA A 23 -0.25 -9.51 -12.26
C ALA A 23 0.76 -9.62 -11.12
N ALA A 24 2.02 -9.22 -11.34
CA ALA A 24 3.06 -9.24 -10.33
C ALA A 24 2.71 -8.29 -9.17
N ALA A 25 2.20 -7.09 -9.48
CA ALA A 25 1.78 -6.12 -8.49
C ALA A 25 0.58 -6.63 -7.67
N ALA A 26 -0.43 -7.22 -8.32
CA ALA A 26 -1.55 -7.86 -7.63
C ALA A 26 -1.13 -9.04 -6.75
N MET A 27 -0.18 -9.87 -7.21
CA MET A 27 0.37 -10.97 -6.42
C MET A 27 1.15 -10.46 -5.21
N ALA A 28 2.02 -9.46 -5.39
CA ALA A 28 2.77 -8.85 -4.29
C ALA A 28 1.84 -8.23 -3.24
N ALA A 29 0.83 -7.47 -3.68
CA ALA A 29 -0.18 -6.90 -2.79
C ALA A 29 -0.91 -7.98 -1.99
N ASN A 30 -1.32 -9.07 -2.65
CA ASN A 30 -1.97 -10.20 -1.98
C ASN A 30 -1.04 -10.92 -0.99
N MET A 31 0.24 -11.09 -1.31
CA MET A 31 1.21 -11.70 -0.38
C MET A 31 1.39 -10.84 0.87
N CYS A 32 1.55 -9.52 0.73
CA CYS A 32 1.64 -8.62 1.87
C CYS A 32 0.38 -8.64 2.72
N PHE A 33 -0.79 -8.64 2.08
CA PHE A 33 -2.07 -8.72 2.77
C PHE A 33 -2.22 -10.03 3.55
N SER A 34 -1.96 -11.17 2.90
CA SER A 34 -2.06 -12.48 3.54
C SER A 34 -1.07 -12.63 4.70
N ALA A 35 0.17 -12.15 4.53
CA ALA A 35 1.16 -12.16 5.61
C ALA A 35 0.69 -11.34 6.82
N LYS A 36 0.15 -10.13 6.59
CA LYS A 36 -0.42 -9.31 7.66
C LYS A 36 -1.59 -10.01 8.34
N SER A 37 -2.52 -10.60 7.58
CA SER A 37 -3.67 -11.33 8.13
C SER A 37 -3.25 -12.50 9.02
N VAL A 38 -2.30 -13.32 8.57
CA VAL A 38 -1.76 -14.45 9.33
C VAL A 38 -1.06 -13.96 10.61
N LEU A 39 -0.30 -12.88 10.53
CA LEU A 39 0.37 -12.28 11.69
C LEU A 39 -0.61 -11.68 12.69
N GLN A 40 -1.72 -11.12 12.23
CA GLN A 40 -2.78 -10.60 13.10
C GLN A 40 -3.53 -11.73 13.82
N GLU A 41 -3.71 -12.88 13.17
CA GLU A 41 -4.46 -14.01 13.73
C GLU A 41 -3.61 -14.90 14.65
N HIS A 42 -2.33 -15.08 14.32
CA HIS A 42 -1.46 -16.07 14.98
C HIS A 42 -0.16 -15.52 15.53
N GLY A 43 0.24 -14.31 15.13
CA GLY A 43 1.46 -13.67 15.60
C GLY A 43 1.26 -12.95 16.93
N ASP A 44 2.35 -12.69 17.63
CA ASP A 44 2.32 -11.71 18.72
C ASP A 44 2.35 -10.27 18.15
N MET A 45 1.93 -9.32 18.99
CA MET A 45 1.91 -7.89 18.61
C MET A 45 3.29 -7.35 18.26
N ALA A 46 4.37 -7.88 18.85
CA ALA A 46 5.72 -7.41 18.57
C ALA A 46 6.18 -7.81 17.15
N LEU A 47 5.82 -9.01 16.71
CA LEU A 47 6.12 -9.51 15.38
C LEU A 47 5.33 -8.78 14.31
N LEU A 48 4.04 -8.52 14.55
CA LEU A 48 3.22 -7.69 13.66
C LEU A 48 3.83 -6.28 13.52
N ASN A 49 4.19 -5.64 14.63
CA ASN A 49 4.83 -4.33 14.62
C ASN A 49 6.17 -4.34 13.88
N LYS A 50 6.99 -5.38 14.06
CA LYS A 50 8.27 -5.54 13.35
C LYS A 50 8.04 -5.69 11.85
N TYR A 51 7.07 -6.48 11.43
CA TYR A 51 6.69 -6.64 10.03
C TYR A 51 6.28 -5.29 9.42
N GLU A 52 5.33 -4.59 10.04
CA GLU A 52 4.86 -3.28 9.56
C GLU A 52 5.98 -2.24 9.48
N ASN A 53 6.87 -2.21 10.49
CA ASN A 53 8.03 -1.33 10.47
C ASN A 53 9.00 -1.68 9.34
N THR A 54 9.26 -2.97 9.08
CA THR A 54 10.17 -3.42 8.03
C THR A 54 9.65 -3.04 6.65
N VAL A 55 8.36 -3.29 6.39
CA VAL A 55 7.71 -2.89 5.14
C VAL A 55 7.74 -1.37 4.97
N ARG A 56 7.49 -0.61 6.03
CA ARG A 56 7.57 0.86 6.00
C ARG A 56 8.99 1.36 5.69
N GLN A 57 10.01 0.79 6.32
CA GLN A 57 11.41 1.17 6.06
C GLN A 57 11.80 0.91 4.60
N GLY A 58 11.41 -0.23 4.01
CA GLY A 58 11.66 -0.50 2.59
C GLY A 58 11.02 0.54 1.67
N LYS A 59 9.80 1.02 1.98
CA LYS A 59 9.17 2.12 1.24
C LYS A 59 9.94 3.43 1.38
N ILE A 60 10.36 3.77 2.61
CA ILE A 60 11.15 4.98 2.88
C ILE A 60 12.47 4.94 2.12
N GLU A 61 13.17 3.81 2.13
CA GLU A 61 14.43 3.61 1.39
C GLU A 61 14.22 3.78 -0.12
N HIS A 62 13.14 3.23 -0.67
CA HIS A 62 12.78 3.41 -2.07
C HIS A 62 12.58 4.90 -2.42
N TYR A 63 11.80 5.64 -1.63
CA TYR A 63 11.56 7.06 -1.86
C TYR A 63 12.84 7.91 -1.70
N LYS A 64 13.71 7.55 -0.75
CA LYS A 64 15.04 8.18 -0.63
C LYS A 64 15.91 7.90 -1.86
N ALA A 65 15.89 6.69 -2.41
CA ALA A 65 16.62 6.33 -3.61
C ALA A 65 16.11 7.07 -4.87
N LEU A 66 14.82 7.42 -4.90
CA LEU A 66 14.25 8.31 -5.93
C LEU A 66 14.67 9.79 -5.77
N GLY A 67 15.36 10.14 -4.68
CA GLY A 67 15.88 11.48 -4.45
C GLY A 67 14.87 12.47 -3.86
N VAL A 68 13.78 11.99 -3.26
CA VAL A 68 12.74 12.80 -2.61
C VAL A 68 13.34 13.68 -1.49
N LYS A 69 13.05 14.98 -1.56
CA LYS A 69 13.52 16.04 -0.64
C LYS A 69 12.43 17.03 -0.24
N THR A 70 11.34 17.12 -0.99
CA THR A 70 10.23 18.04 -0.71
C THR A 70 8.91 17.29 -0.50
N PRO A 71 7.92 17.91 0.18
CA PRO A 71 6.59 17.33 0.34
C PRO A 71 5.92 16.95 -0.99
N ILE A 72 5.97 17.81 -2.02
CA ILE A 72 5.38 17.51 -3.33
C ILE A 72 6.05 16.30 -4.00
N GLU A 73 7.37 16.17 -3.88
CA GLU A 73 8.09 15.00 -4.38
C GLU A 73 7.68 13.72 -3.64
N LEU A 74 7.45 13.80 -2.32
CA LEU A 74 7.02 12.65 -1.51
C LEU A 74 5.60 12.21 -1.89
N VAL A 75 4.63 13.12 -1.96
CA VAL A 75 3.25 12.75 -2.34
C VAL A 75 3.19 12.25 -3.79
N THR A 76 4.02 12.78 -4.68
CA THR A 76 4.14 12.29 -6.07
C THR A 76 4.64 10.85 -6.09
N ALA A 77 5.77 10.56 -5.42
CA ALA A 77 6.32 9.20 -5.39
C ALA A 77 5.35 8.20 -4.73
N MET A 78 4.64 8.62 -3.68
CA MET A 78 3.59 7.82 -3.05
C MET A 78 2.43 7.55 -4.01
N ALA A 79 1.90 8.58 -4.66
CA ALA A 79 0.77 8.47 -5.58
C ALA A 79 1.11 7.59 -6.79
N GLU A 80 2.31 7.75 -7.37
CA GLU A 80 2.79 6.92 -8.47
C GLU A 80 2.91 5.45 -8.06
N THR A 81 3.51 5.18 -6.90
CA THR A 81 3.64 3.81 -6.39
C THR A 81 2.26 3.19 -6.19
N GLU A 82 1.35 3.91 -5.53
CA GLU A 82 0.04 3.39 -5.21
C GLU A 82 -0.86 3.19 -6.42
N THR A 83 -0.81 4.10 -7.38
CA THR A 83 -1.58 4.00 -8.62
C THR A 83 -1.06 2.85 -9.48
N ASN A 84 0.25 2.73 -9.65
CA ASN A 84 0.83 1.72 -10.54
C ASN A 84 0.91 0.32 -9.93
N VAL A 85 1.08 0.20 -8.60
CA VAL A 85 1.23 -1.11 -7.95
C VAL A 85 -0.10 -1.61 -7.39
N PHE A 86 -0.89 -0.75 -6.77
CA PHE A 86 -2.13 -1.18 -6.11
C PHE A 86 -3.39 -0.85 -6.92
N GLY A 87 -3.31 0.05 -7.90
CA GLY A 87 -4.47 0.52 -8.65
C GLY A 87 -5.32 1.52 -7.86
N SER A 88 -4.74 2.20 -6.87
CA SER A 88 -5.40 3.31 -6.18
C SER A 88 -5.67 4.46 -7.16
N LYS A 89 -6.69 5.29 -6.88
CA LYS A 89 -6.89 6.57 -7.56
C LYS A 89 -6.60 7.68 -6.58
N ILE A 90 -5.64 8.52 -6.92
CA ILE A 90 -5.09 9.53 -6.03
C ILE A 90 -5.00 10.85 -6.79
N GLU A 91 -5.41 11.93 -6.13
CA GLU A 91 -5.16 13.30 -6.55
C GLU A 91 -4.08 13.90 -5.63
N ILE A 92 -3.19 14.71 -6.19
CA ILE A 92 -2.14 15.41 -5.44
C ILE A 92 -2.27 16.91 -5.64
N PHE A 93 -1.97 17.68 -4.59
CA PHE A 93 -2.00 19.14 -4.62
C PHE A 93 -0.89 19.71 -3.74
N GLY A 94 -0.31 20.87 -4.11
CA GLY A 94 0.62 21.60 -3.26
C GLY A 94 1.97 21.91 -3.92
N ASP A 95 2.98 22.13 -3.09
CA ASP A 95 4.30 22.63 -3.44
C ASP A 95 5.44 22.05 -2.56
N ASP A 96 6.63 22.63 -2.68
CA ASP A 96 7.84 22.21 -1.96
C ASP A 96 7.82 22.45 -0.44
N LYS A 97 6.79 23.10 0.10
CA LYS A 97 6.63 23.39 1.53
C LYS A 97 5.47 22.62 2.14
N GLN A 98 4.39 22.44 1.39
CA GLN A 98 3.22 21.69 1.81
C GLN A 98 2.60 20.98 0.61
N ALA A 99 2.34 19.68 0.74
CA ALA A 99 1.63 18.93 -0.27
C ALA A 99 0.67 17.91 0.32
N GLU A 100 -0.37 17.62 -0.44
CA GLU A 100 -1.51 16.80 -0.09
C GLU A 100 -1.66 15.64 -1.07
N LEU A 101 -2.11 14.51 -0.53
CA LEU A 101 -2.45 13.30 -1.25
C LEU A 101 -3.89 12.93 -0.86
N HIS A 102 -4.80 13.02 -1.82
CA HIS A 102 -6.22 12.71 -1.65
C HIS A 102 -6.54 11.35 -2.27
N TYR A 103 -6.95 10.39 -1.44
CA TYR A 103 -7.45 9.12 -1.92
C TYR A 103 -8.88 9.27 -2.43
N LEU A 104 -9.05 9.33 -3.75
CA LEU A 104 -10.35 9.19 -4.41
C LEU A 104 -10.84 7.72 -4.41
N SER A 105 -9.89 6.78 -4.37
CA SER A 105 -10.15 5.35 -4.16
C SER A 105 -8.89 4.66 -3.65
N CYS A 106 -8.94 4.10 -2.45
CA CYS A 106 -7.86 3.27 -1.91
C CYS A 106 -8.07 1.80 -2.30
N ALA A 107 -7.22 1.26 -3.19
CA ALA A 107 -7.38 -0.10 -3.67
C ALA A 107 -7.21 -1.14 -2.54
N MET A 108 -6.30 -0.90 -1.61
CA MET A 108 -6.09 -1.79 -0.46
C MET A 108 -7.32 -1.82 0.45
N TRP A 109 -7.91 -0.66 0.77
CA TRP A 109 -9.15 -0.58 1.56
C TRP A 109 -10.29 -1.33 0.88
N ASN A 110 -10.50 -1.09 -0.41
CA ASN A 110 -11.53 -1.76 -1.20
C ASN A 110 -11.36 -3.29 -1.20
N GLN A 111 -10.12 -3.79 -1.22
CA GLN A 111 -9.85 -5.23 -1.14
C GLN A 111 -10.12 -5.79 0.25
N MET A 112 -9.80 -5.04 1.32
CA MET A 112 -10.13 -5.43 2.69
C MET A 112 -11.64 -5.55 2.88
N GLU A 113 -12.40 -4.53 2.48
CA GLU A 113 -13.87 -4.57 2.57
C GLU A 113 -14.46 -5.77 1.81
N LYS A 114 -13.98 -6.03 0.60
CA LYS A 114 -14.43 -7.18 -0.22
C LYS A 114 -14.13 -8.53 0.42
N LYS A 115 -12.95 -8.72 1.01
CA LYS A 115 -12.55 -10.00 1.60
C LYS A 115 -13.16 -10.24 2.98
N MET A 116 -13.37 -9.18 3.76
CA MET A 116 -13.85 -9.28 5.14
C MET A 116 -15.35 -9.03 5.32
N GLY A 117 -16.07 -8.61 4.27
CA GLY A 117 -17.53 -8.42 4.34
C GLY A 117 -17.97 -7.20 5.15
N CYS A 118 -17.15 -6.14 5.14
CA CYS A 118 -17.18 -4.93 5.99
C CYS A 118 -16.44 -5.08 7.34
N MET A 119 -15.47 -4.18 7.55
CA MET A 119 -14.80 -4.05 8.85
C MET A 119 -15.77 -3.50 9.89
N THR A 120 -15.70 -4.02 11.11
CA THR A 120 -16.40 -3.43 12.26
C THR A 120 -15.85 -2.02 12.54
N PRO A 121 -16.62 -1.13 13.21
CA PRO A 121 -16.13 0.21 13.56
C PRO A 121 -14.80 0.19 14.33
N GLU A 122 -14.62 -0.75 15.25
CA GLU A 122 -13.38 -0.91 16.01
C GLU A 122 -12.19 -1.30 15.11
N GLN A 123 -12.42 -2.16 14.12
CA GLN A 123 -11.40 -2.51 13.13
C GLN A 123 -11.05 -1.34 12.21
N GLN A 124 -12.06 -0.54 11.82
CA GLN A 124 -11.84 0.67 11.02
C GLN A 124 -11.02 1.71 11.80
N GLU A 125 -11.32 1.93 13.08
CA GLU A 125 -10.56 2.83 13.95
C GLU A 125 -9.11 2.38 14.12
N LYS A 126 -8.89 1.08 14.41
CA LYS A 126 -7.53 0.51 14.51
C LYS A 126 -6.76 0.61 13.20
N ALA A 127 -7.41 0.36 12.07
CA ALA A 127 -6.82 0.51 10.75
C ALA A 127 -6.45 1.97 10.46
N GLY A 128 -7.34 2.92 10.80
CA GLY A 128 -7.09 4.36 10.69
C GLY A 128 -5.91 4.81 11.55
N ALA A 129 -5.85 4.38 12.82
CA ALA A 129 -4.74 4.71 13.72
C ALA A 129 -3.40 4.14 13.20
N SER A 130 -3.39 2.89 12.73
CA SER A 130 -2.21 2.27 12.12
C SER A 130 -1.76 3.03 10.86
N PHE A 131 -2.71 3.44 10.02
CA PHE A 131 -2.43 4.24 8.83
C PHE A 131 -1.85 5.61 9.16
N GLN A 132 -2.46 6.32 10.12
CA GLN A 132 -1.96 7.60 10.60
C GLN A 132 -0.54 7.49 11.18
N ASN A 133 -0.27 6.44 11.96
CA ASN A 133 1.07 6.17 12.46
C ASN A 133 2.08 5.92 11.33
N CYS A 134 1.70 5.18 10.30
CA CYS A 134 2.53 4.96 9.12
C CYS A 134 2.89 6.27 8.41
N VAL A 135 1.91 7.17 8.25
CA VAL A 135 2.11 8.50 7.65
C VAL A 135 3.05 9.36 8.51
N MET A 136 2.82 9.44 9.82
CA MET A 136 3.65 10.24 10.72
C MET A 136 5.11 9.76 10.74
N GLU A 137 5.32 8.44 10.80
CA GLU A 137 6.66 7.85 10.79
C GLU A 137 7.37 8.04 9.44
N THR A 138 6.61 8.02 8.34
CA THR A 138 7.14 8.35 7.01
C THR A 138 7.54 9.83 6.96
N ALA A 139 6.67 10.74 7.39
CA ALA A 139 6.96 12.17 7.44
C ALA A 139 8.25 12.46 8.22
N LYS A 140 8.36 11.87 9.41
CA LYS A 140 9.53 11.99 10.29
C LYS A 140 10.82 11.54 9.59
N ALA A 141 10.78 10.49 8.79
CA ALA A 141 11.96 9.97 8.08
C ALA A 141 12.48 10.91 6.98
N PHE A 142 11.67 11.88 6.55
CA PHE A 142 12.02 12.96 5.62
C PHE A 142 12.16 14.32 6.30
N GLY A 143 11.99 14.39 7.62
CA GLY A 143 12.04 15.64 8.37
C GLY A 143 10.81 16.53 8.18
N PHE A 144 9.67 15.94 7.82
CA PHE A 144 8.39 16.64 7.65
C PHE A 144 7.45 16.37 8.82
N LYS A 145 6.45 17.24 8.97
CA LYS A 145 5.23 16.96 9.71
C LYS A 145 4.24 16.23 8.79
N GLY A 146 3.59 15.20 9.31
CA GLY A 146 2.55 14.44 8.60
C GLY A 146 1.21 14.53 9.31
N GLU A 147 0.14 14.73 8.56
CA GLU A 147 -1.23 14.78 9.06
C GLU A 147 -2.12 13.87 8.21
N VAL A 148 -3.14 13.27 8.83
CA VAL A 148 -4.16 12.50 8.11
C VAL A 148 -5.53 12.99 8.53
N LYS A 149 -6.36 13.31 7.54
CA LYS A 149 -7.78 13.61 7.73
C LYS A 149 -8.60 12.52 7.07
N PHE A 150 -9.36 11.79 7.88
CA PHE A 150 -10.31 10.80 7.41
C PHE A 150 -11.67 11.45 7.13
N GLY A 151 -12.22 11.22 5.94
CA GLY A 151 -13.62 11.38 5.62
C GLY A 151 -14.35 10.03 5.73
N GLU A 152 -15.63 9.97 5.36
CA GLU A 152 -16.42 8.72 5.44
C GLU A 152 -15.85 7.58 4.57
N LYS A 153 -15.30 7.92 3.39
CA LYS A 153 -14.71 6.94 2.44
C LYS A 153 -13.41 7.42 1.80
N GLU A 154 -12.88 8.53 2.29
CA GLU A 154 -11.75 9.23 1.71
C GLU A 154 -10.72 9.50 2.79
N ALA A 155 -9.45 9.60 2.40
CA ALA A 155 -8.40 10.03 3.29
C ALA A 155 -7.55 11.08 2.57
N THR A 156 -7.24 12.15 3.27
CA THR A 156 -6.26 13.14 2.84
C THR A 156 -5.04 13.01 3.73
N ILE A 157 -3.87 12.83 3.12
CA ILE A 157 -2.59 12.93 3.79
C ILE A 157 -1.99 14.29 3.44
N THR A 158 -1.50 15.01 4.45
CA THR A 158 -0.76 16.27 4.26
C THR A 158 0.64 16.12 4.82
N PHE A 159 1.66 16.51 4.03
CA PHE A 159 3.04 16.65 4.48
C PHE A 159 3.44 18.11 4.45
N ILE A 160 4.09 18.57 5.52
CA ILE A 160 4.52 19.96 5.72
C ILE A 160 5.97 19.94 6.15
N LYS A 161 6.80 20.81 5.56
CA LYS A 161 8.21 20.94 5.91
C LYS A 161 8.44 21.58 7.28
#